data_AF-A0A516RF35-F1
#
_entry.id   AF-A0A516RF35-F1
#
_cell.length_a   1.000
_cell.length_b   1.000
_cell.length_c   1.000
_cell.angle_alpha   90.00
_cell.angle_beta   90.00
_cell.angle_gamma   90.00
#
_symmetry.space_group_name_H-M   'P 1'
#
loop_
_entity.id
_entity.type
_entity.pdbx_description
1 polymer ?
#
loop_
_entity_poly.entity_id
_entity_poly.type
_entity_poly.pdbx_seq_one_letter_code
_entity_poly.pdbx_strand_id
1 'polypeptide(L)'
;MRSRFIRGSGLTRGGGLTRGSGLTRGGGLISGSGLVLVGLVVTLAALVFPVWSYEDRSGTGLDTLNAQTESTEFGPLSALDRDFITKVRLAGLWELPAGQQAGERGTTGAVHTAGEHLVEGHTFLDARVREVASQLRLELPSQPTAQQRRWLAELSAERGAAYDEKFANVLRLAHGKVFAVVAQVRASTRNSLVRALADDANTTVLDHIKVLEATGLVDFDRLARDTATSGPQPATRSPAPPGPVDGSPPAAAPVTPTPSFTLPPAVSRPRPRP
;
A
#
# COMPACT_ATOMS: atom_id res chain seq x y z
N MET A 1 -15.28 8.06 61.22
CA MET A 1 -14.02 8.55 61.82
C MET A 1 -13.19 9.15 60.69
N ARG A 2 -13.12 10.48 60.52
CA ARG A 2 -12.05 11.39 61.00
C ARG A 2 -10.65 10.86 60.61
N SER A 3 -9.81 11.51 59.80
CA SER A 3 -9.25 12.87 59.92
C SER A 3 -8.34 13.12 58.69
N ARG A 4 -8.38 14.27 58.00
CA ARG A 4 -7.66 15.55 58.22
C ARG A 4 -6.51 15.79 57.22
N PHE A 5 -6.79 16.72 56.32
CA PHE A 5 -6.01 17.90 55.93
C PHE A 5 -4.81 18.26 56.84
N ILE A 6 -3.63 18.49 56.25
CA ILE A 6 -2.64 19.46 56.75
C ILE A 6 -2.13 20.32 55.59
N ARG A 7 -2.25 21.63 55.80
CA ARG A 7 -1.79 22.78 55.02
C ARG A 7 -0.38 23.16 55.50
N GLY A 8 0.48 23.61 54.59
CA GLY A 8 1.72 24.32 54.93
C GLY A 8 2.01 25.39 53.88
N SER A 9 1.77 26.65 54.23
CA SER A 9 2.16 27.84 53.46
C SER A 9 3.30 28.54 54.19
N GLY A 10 4.32 29.00 53.48
CA GLY A 10 5.41 29.80 54.03
C GLY A 10 5.98 30.73 52.98
N LEU A 11 5.58 32.01 53.06
CA LEU A 11 6.15 33.16 52.35
C LEU A 11 7.10 33.87 53.32
N THR A 12 8.35 34.13 52.92
CA THR A 12 9.15 35.20 53.51
C THR A 12 9.94 35.98 52.46
N ARG A 13 9.71 37.28 52.54
CA ARG A 13 10.20 38.45 51.82
C ARG A 13 11.70 38.71 52.08
N GLY A 14 12.42 39.16 51.05
CA GLY A 14 13.73 39.81 51.18
C GLY A 14 13.91 40.82 50.05
N GLY A 15 13.87 42.12 50.38
CA GLY A 15 14.14 43.22 49.47
C GLY A 15 15.55 43.77 49.66
N GLY A 16 16.09 44.41 48.62
CA GLY A 16 17.35 45.13 48.66
C GLY A 16 17.63 45.84 47.34
N LEU A 17 17.25 47.12 47.26
CA LEU A 17 17.58 48.04 46.19
C LEU A 17 18.90 48.73 46.53
N THR A 18 19.84 48.79 45.58
CA THR A 18 20.85 49.86 45.53
C THR A 18 20.99 50.40 44.12
N ARG A 19 20.80 51.71 44.04
CA ARG A 19 20.75 52.60 42.88
C ARG A 19 22.17 53.05 42.52
N GLY A 20 22.54 52.94 41.24
CA GLY A 20 23.70 53.62 40.66
C GLY A 20 23.26 54.36 39.41
N SER A 21 23.27 55.69 39.46
CA SER A 21 22.92 56.60 38.37
C SER A 21 24.19 57.01 37.62
N GLY A 22 24.17 56.93 36.30
CA GLY A 22 25.19 57.49 35.41
C GLY A 22 24.56 57.83 34.07
N LEU A 23 24.30 59.12 33.84
CA LEU A 23 23.94 59.66 32.53
C LEU A 23 25.19 59.69 31.65
N THR A 24 25.10 59.08 30.47
CA THR A 24 25.78 59.61 29.27
C THR A 24 24.87 59.50 28.06
N ARG A 25 24.55 60.67 27.53
CA ARG A 25 23.87 60.95 26.27
C ARG A 25 24.66 60.33 25.12
N GLY A 26 24.02 59.47 24.33
CA GLY A 26 24.54 58.95 23.07
C GLY A 26 23.38 58.72 22.12
N GLY A 27 23.14 59.70 21.24
CA GLY A 27 22.25 59.51 20.10
C GLY A 27 22.83 58.42 19.21
N GLY A 28 22.15 57.28 19.16
CA GLY A 28 22.49 56.16 18.29
C GLY A 28 21.27 55.84 17.45
N LEU A 29 21.31 56.27 16.20
CA LEU A 29 20.40 55.89 15.13
C LEU A 29 20.21 54.36 15.19
N ILE A 30 19.02 53.89 15.53
CA ILE A 30 18.65 52.48 15.32
C ILE A 30 18.47 52.35 13.81
N SER A 31 19.59 52.19 13.11
CA SER A 31 19.61 51.80 11.71
C SER A 31 18.90 50.45 11.62
N GLY A 32 17.89 50.36 10.75
CA GLY A 32 17.03 49.19 10.57
C GLY A 32 17.74 47.88 10.23
N SER A 33 19.07 47.87 10.13
CA SER A 33 19.90 46.68 9.90
C SER A 33 20.10 45.80 11.15
N GLY A 34 20.02 46.36 12.36
CA GLY A 34 20.25 45.60 13.61
C GLY A 34 19.11 44.65 13.99
N LEU A 35 17.86 45.08 13.78
CA LEU A 35 16.67 44.24 13.98
C LEU A 35 16.57 43.13 12.92
N VAL A 36 17.09 43.38 11.71
CA VAL A 36 17.11 42.39 10.63
C VAL A 36 18.12 41.28 10.93
N LEU A 37 19.30 41.60 11.49
CA LEU A 37 20.30 40.59 11.86
C LEU A 37 19.88 39.72 13.06
N VAL A 38 19.28 40.30 14.11
CA VAL A 38 18.75 39.51 15.24
C VAL A 38 17.53 38.68 14.82
N GLY A 39 16.66 39.24 13.97
CA GLY A 39 15.54 38.51 13.37
C GLY A 39 15.99 37.33 12.50
N LEU A 40 17.05 37.50 11.69
CA LEU A 40 17.61 36.48 10.79
C LEU A 40 18.25 35.31 11.56
N VAL A 41 18.96 35.59 12.67
CA VAL A 41 19.54 34.53 13.51
C VAL A 41 18.46 33.75 14.27
N VAL A 42 17.39 34.41 14.71
CA VAL A 42 16.23 33.73 15.35
C VAL A 42 15.40 32.94 14.32
N THR A 43 15.31 33.38 13.06
CA THR A 43 14.69 32.57 11.99
C THR A 43 15.57 31.42 11.52
N LEU A 44 16.90 31.57 11.48
CA LEU A 44 17.79 30.45 11.15
C LEU A 44 17.76 29.39 12.25
N ALA A 45 17.74 29.78 13.53
CA ALA A 45 17.56 28.85 14.64
C ALA A 45 16.16 28.18 14.61
N ALA A 46 15.10 28.90 14.21
CA ALA A 46 13.75 28.35 14.03
C ALA A 46 13.55 27.49 12.77
N LEU A 47 14.46 27.56 11.79
CA LEU A 47 14.51 26.68 10.61
C LEU A 47 15.37 25.43 10.83
N VAL A 48 16.29 25.46 11.80
CA VAL A 48 17.09 24.29 12.20
C VAL A 48 16.39 23.50 13.32
N PHE A 49 15.63 24.16 14.21
CA PHE A 49 14.87 23.47 15.28
C PHE A 49 13.90 22.36 14.81
N PRO A 50 13.21 22.46 13.64
CA PRO A 50 12.35 21.39 13.15
C PRO A 50 13.16 20.16 12.71
N VAL A 51 14.39 20.34 12.22
CA VAL A 51 15.24 19.25 11.71
C VAL A 51 15.75 18.38 12.86
N TRP A 52 16.15 18.99 13.97
CA TRP A 52 16.65 18.26 15.14
C TRP A 52 15.52 17.59 15.93
N SER A 53 14.32 18.20 15.96
CA SER A 53 13.13 17.59 16.57
C SER A 53 12.50 16.43 15.76
N TYR A 54 13.00 16.18 14.55
CA TYR A 54 12.60 15.03 13.73
C TYR A 54 13.57 13.84 13.82
N GLU A 55 14.79 14.04 14.34
CA GLU A 55 15.77 12.97 14.55
C GLU A 55 15.40 12.06 15.73
N ASP A 56 14.58 12.53 16.67
CA ASP A 56 14.13 11.77 17.85
C ASP A 56 12.81 11.01 17.66
N ARG A 57 12.27 10.94 16.44
CA ARG A 57 11.22 9.96 16.11
C ARG A 57 11.91 8.63 15.83
N SER A 58 11.92 7.76 16.84
CA SER A 58 12.18 6.32 16.73
C SER A 58 11.92 5.75 15.31
N GLY A 59 13.00 5.58 14.54
CA GLY A 59 13.10 4.88 13.26
C GLY A 59 12.40 5.56 12.07
N THR A 60 13.15 6.23 11.21
CA THR A 60 12.65 6.63 9.88
C THR A 60 12.22 5.39 9.08
N GLY A 61 11.38 5.54 8.04
CA GLY A 61 11.04 4.42 7.15
C GLY A 61 12.28 3.76 6.52
N LEU A 62 13.37 4.52 6.38
CA LEU A 62 14.67 4.03 5.96
C LEU A 62 15.34 3.17 7.04
N ASP A 63 15.29 3.58 8.31
CA ASP A 63 15.83 2.80 9.43
C ASP A 63 15.08 1.48 9.61
N THR A 64 13.75 1.50 9.46
CA THR A 64 12.93 0.28 9.49
C THR A 64 13.27 -0.64 8.32
N LEU A 65 13.41 -0.11 7.11
CA LEU A 65 13.85 -0.87 5.95
C LEU A 65 15.23 -1.52 6.19
N ASN A 66 16.20 -0.75 6.67
CA ASN A 66 17.55 -1.24 6.92
C ASN A 66 17.58 -2.30 8.03
N ALA A 67 16.89 -2.06 9.15
CA ALA A 67 16.82 -3.00 10.27
C ALA A 67 16.11 -4.32 9.90
N GLN A 68 15.18 -4.29 8.95
CA GLN A 68 14.43 -5.46 8.48
C GLN A 68 14.96 -6.07 7.19
N THR A 69 16.15 -5.66 6.73
CA THR A 69 16.78 -6.19 5.52
C THR A 69 17.92 -7.14 5.88
N GLU A 70 17.90 -8.32 5.27
CA GLU A 70 18.95 -9.32 5.41
C GLU A 70 19.83 -9.32 4.15
N SER A 71 21.14 -9.49 4.32
CA SER A 71 22.04 -9.63 3.18
C SER A 71 22.02 -11.06 2.65
N THR A 72 21.87 -11.23 1.34
CA THR A 72 21.93 -12.54 0.67
C THR A 72 22.88 -12.45 -0.52
N GLU A 73 23.28 -13.59 -1.09
CA GLU A 73 24.09 -13.63 -2.32
C GLU A 73 23.36 -13.04 -3.54
N PHE A 74 22.02 -12.91 -3.46
CA PHE A 74 21.15 -12.38 -4.50
C PHE A 74 20.79 -10.89 -4.29
N GLY A 75 21.45 -10.25 -3.32
CA GLY A 75 21.18 -8.87 -2.92
C GLY A 75 20.32 -8.75 -1.65
N PRO A 76 20.07 -7.52 -1.17
CA PRO A 76 19.36 -7.29 0.09
C PRO A 76 17.90 -7.78 0.04
N LEU A 77 17.52 -8.62 1.00
CA LEU A 77 16.20 -9.20 1.17
C LEU A 77 15.42 -8.46 2.26
N SER A 78 14.45 -7.64 1.88
CA SER A 78 13.64 -6.84 2.79
C SER A 78 12.49 -7.63 3.41
N ALA A 79 11.82 -7.05 4.43
CA ALA A 79 10.58 -7.61 4.96
C ALA A 79 9.46 -7.68 3.93
N LEU A 80 9.36 -6.70 3.03
CA LEU A 80 8.37 -6.71 1.94
C LEU A 80 8.61 -7.89 0.99
N ASP A 81 9.88 -8.22 0.72
CA ASP A 81 10.23 -9.36 -0.13
C ASP A 81 9.81 -10.70 0.49
N ARG A 82 10.08 -10.90 1.79
CA ARG A 82 9.67 -12.11 2.53
C ARG A 82 8.15 -12.25 2.62
N ASP A 83 7.46 -11.15 2.86
CA ASP A 83 6.00 -11.09 2.87
C ASP A 83 5.42 -11.40 1.49
N PHE A 84 6.01 -10.89 0.42
CA PHE A 84 5.62 -11.20 -0.96
C PHE A 84 5.76 -12.69 -1.29
N ILE A 85 6.91 -13.30 -0.98
CA ILE A 85 7.13 -14.75 -1.15
C ILE A 85 6.05 -15.55 -0.40
N THR A 86 5.76 -15.17 0.84
CA THR A 86 4.71 -15.81 1.65
C THR A 86 3.34 -15.68 0.99
N LYS A 87 3.00 -14.48 0.50
CA LYS A 87 1.72 -14.22 -0.19
C LYS A 87 1.56 -15.01 -1.48
N VAL A 88 2.63 -15.14 -2.30
CA VAL A 88 2.60 -15.96 -3.52
C VAL A 88 2.32 -17.42 -3.17
N ARG A 89 2.97 -17.97 -2.14
CA ARG A 89 2.70 -19.34 -1.68
C ARG A 89 1.27 -19.51 -1.16
N LEU A 90 0.79 -18.57 -0.35
CA LEU A 90 -0.57 -18.61 0.18
C LEU A 90 -1.61 -18.52 -0.92
N ALA A 91 -1.36 -17.78 -2.01
CA ALA A 91 -2.24 -17.71 -3.17
C ALA A 91 -2.39 -19.08 -3.83
N GLY A 92 -1.28 -19.75 -4.17
CA GLY A 92 -1.32 -21.08 -4.78
C GLY A 92 -2.03 -22.13 -3.93
N LEU A 93 -1.91 -22.07 -2.60
CA LEU A 93 -2.54 -23.02 -1.69
C LEU A 93 -4.08 -23.05 -1.74
N TRP A 94 -4.73 -21.98 -2.22
CA TRP A 94 -6.19 -21.93 -2.32
C TRP A 94 -6.71 -21.67 -3.72
N GLU A 95 -5.94 -21.01 -4.59
CA GLU A 95 -6.38 -20.72 -5.98
C GLU A 95 -6.23 -21.95 -6.88
N LEU A 96 -5.31 -22.88 -6.57
CA LEU A 96 -5.26 -24.19 -7.23
C LEU A 96 -6.55 -25.00 -7.03
N PRO A 97 -7.01 -25.30 -5.79
CA PRO A 97 -8.26 -26.01 -5.62
C PRO A 97 -9.47 -25.20 -6.09
N ALA A 98 -9.47 -23.86 -6.00
CA ALA A 98 -10.55 -23.05 -6.55
C ALA A 98 -10.64 -23.16 -8.09
N GLY A 99 -9.50 -23.13 -8.79
CA GLY A 99 -9.44 -23.33 -10.24
C GLY A 99 -9.92 -24.72 -10.66
N GLN A 100 -9.53 -25.76 -9.92
CA GLN A 100 -10.04 -27.13 -10.13
C GLN A 100 -11.56 -27.20 -9.95
N GLN A 101 -12.09 -26.57 -8.89
CA GLN A 101 -13.54 -26.49 -8.69
C GLN A 101 -14.26 -25.79 -9.84
N ALA A 102 -13.66 -24.77 -10.47
CA ALA A 102 -14.27 -24.13 -11.65
C ALA A 102 -14.34 -25.06 -12.86
N GLY A 103 -13.36 -25.94 -13.04
CA GLY A 103 -13.43 -27.02 -14.02
C GLY A 103 -14.60 -27.98 -13.78
N GLU A 104 -14.88 -28.30 -12.50
CA GLU A 104 -15.93 -29.27 -12.11
C GLU A 104 -17.33 -28.67 -12.01
N ARG A 105 -17.44 -27.40 -11.60
CA ARG A 105 -18.69 -26.76 -11.17
C ARG A 105 -19.10 -25.57 -12.01
N GLY A 106 -18.18 -25.01 -12.80
CA GLY A 106 -18.45 -23.89 -13.68
C GLY A 106 -19.61 -24.22 -14.62
N THR A 107 -20.45 -23.22 -14.90
CA THR A 107 -21.59 -23.41 -15.82
C THR A 107 -21.38 -22.81 -17.20
N THR A 108 -20.31 -22.02 -17.36
CA THR A 108 -20.01 -21.31 -18.60
C THR A 108 -18.59 -21.61 -19.06
N GLY A 109 -18.37 -21.62 -20.39
CA GLY A 109 -17.04 -21.80 -20.96
C GLY A 109 -16.01 -20.80 -20.43
N ALA A 110 -16.42 -19.54 -20.19
CA ALA A 110 -15.53 -18.52 -19.65
C ALA A 110 -15.08 -18.81 -18.21
N VAL A 111 -15.94 -19.41 -17.37
CA VAL A 111 -15.56 -19.84 -16.01
C VAL A 111 -14.63 -21.05 -16.04
N HIS A 112 -14.86 -22.00 -16.95
CA HIS A 112 -13.91 -23.10 -17.16
C HIS A 112 -12.53 -22.59 -17.61
N THR A 113 -12.48 -21.70 -18.60
CA THR A 113 -11.22 -21.07 -19.04
C THR A 113 -10.54 -20.31 -17.91
N ALA A 114 -11.28 -19.54 -17.11
CA ALA A 114 -10.70 -18.87 -15.95
C ALA A 114 -10.13 -19.88 -14.92
N GLY A 115 -10.83 -21.00 -14.69
CA GLY A 115 -10.35 -22.10 -13.86
C GLY A 115 -9.04 -22.73 -14.36
N GLU A 116 -8.95 -23.02 -15.66
CA GLU A 116 -7.74 -23.56 -16.31
C GLU A 116 -6.54 -22.64 -16.14
N HIS A 117 -6.72 -21.35 -16.43
CA HIS A 117 -5.67 -20.34 -16.29
C HIS A 117 -5.19 -20.21 -14.84
N LEU A 118 -6.09 -20.28 -13.85
CA LEU A 118 -5.70 -20.30 -12.43
C LEU A 118 -4.86 -21.52 -12.09
N VAL A 119 -5.29 -22.71 -12.53
CA VAL A 119 -4.55 -23.94 -12.27
C VAL A 119 -3.15 -23.88 -12.87
N GLU A 120 -3.03 -23.48 -14.13
CA GLU A 120 -1.73 -23.37 -14.82
C GLU A 120 -0.84 -22.32 -14.14
N GLY A 121 -1.35 -21.10 -14.00
CA GLY A 121 -0.59 -19.98 -13.44
C GLY A 121 -0.14 -20.23 -12.00
N HIS A 122 -1.00 -20.78 -11.15
CA HIS A 122 -0.62 -21.08 -9.77
C HIS A 122 0.24 -22.32 -9.64
N THR A 123 0.15 -23.31 -10.54
CA THR A 123 1.09 -24.43 -10.56
C THR A 123 2.50 -23.92 -10.88
N PHE A 124 2.61 -23.05 -11.89
CA PHE A 124 3.87 -22.40 -12.25
C PHE A 124 4.41 -21.57 -11.08
N LEU A 125 3.62 -20.64 -10.53
CA LEU A 125 4.07 -19.78 -9.42
C LEU A 125 4.41 -20.57 -8.16
N ASP A 126 3.72 -21.69 -7.88
CA ASP A 126 4.05 -22.53 -6.72
C ASP A 126 5.43 -23.18 -6.85
N ALA A 127 5.76 -23.67 -8.04
CA ALA A 127 7.10 -24.20 -8.32
C ALA A 127 8.16 -23.09 -8.18
N ARG A 128 7.91 -21.91 -8.76
CA ARG A 128 8.84 -20.76 -8.70
C ARG A 128 9.07 -20.28 -7.27
N VAL A 129 8.01 -20.11 -6.47
CA VAL A 129 8.14 -19.60 -5.09
C VAL A 129 8.85 -20.59 -4.16
N ARG A 130 8.65 -21.91 -4.36
CA ARG A 130 9.39 -22.94 -3.61
C ARG A 130 10.88 -22.93 -3.93
N GLU A 131 11.23 -22.77 -5.19
CA GLU A 131 12.63 -22.64 -5.61
C GLU A 131 13.28 -21.41 -5.00
N VAL A 132 12.64 -20.24 -5.11
CA VAL A 132 13.13 -18.99 -4.52
C VAL A 132 13.25 -19.09 -2.99
N ALA A 133 12.25 -19.66 -2.32
CA ALA A 133 12.28 -19.85 -0.88
C ALA A 133 13.41 -20.80 -0.44
N SER A 134 13.66 -21.87 -1.21
CA SER A 134 14.78 -22.78 -0.96
C SER A 134 16.14 -22.06 -1.02
N GLN A 135 16.38 -21.29 -2.10
CA GLN A 135 17.63 -20.54 -2.28
C GLN A 135 17.82 -19.46 -1.19
N LEU A 136 16.72 -18.83 -0.75
CA LEU A 136 16.72 -17.83 0.32
C LEU A 136 16.61 -18.43 1.73
N ARG A 137 16.51 -19.77 1.85
CA ARG A 137 16.33 -20.50 3.12
C ARG A 137 15.13 -20.02 3.95
N LEU A 138 14.04 -19.69 3.27
CA LEU A 138 12.79 -19.24 3.88
C LEU A 138 11.83 -20.41 4.06
N GLU A 139 11.17 -20.46 5.21
CA GLU A 139 10.05 -21.36 5.42
C GLU A 139 8.81 -20.87 4.71
N LEU A 140 8.06 -21.81 4.11
CA LEU A 140 6.82 -21.52 3.40
C LEU A 140 5.63 -22.09 4.16
N PRO A 141 4.49 -21.38 4.18
CA PRO A 141 3.26 -21.96 4.71
C PRO A 141 2.86 -23.20 3.91
N SER A 142 2.31 -24.18 4.62
CA SER A 142 1.88 -25.47 4.07
C SER A 142 0.37 -25.59 3.95
N GLN A 143 -0.39 -24.61 4.48
CA GLN A 143 -1.85 -24.63 4.52
C GLN A 143 -2.41 -23.22 4.21
N PRO A 144 -3.59 -23.12 3.57
CA PRO A 144 -4.24 -21.83 3.37
C PRO A 144 -4.58 -21.17 4.70
N THR A 145 -4.67 -19.85 4.72
CA THR A 145 -5.16 -19.09 5.88
C THR A 145 -6.63 -19.42 6.21
N ALA A 146 -7.09 -19.08 7.42
CA ALA A 146 -8.49 -19.27 7.79
C ALA A 146 -9.47 -18.55 6.84
N GLN A 147 -9.10 -17.37 6.35
CA GLN A 147 -9.92 -16.64 5.38
C GLN A 147 -9.99 -17.35 4.03
N GLN A 148 -8.86 -17.86 3.52
CA GLN A 148 -8.83 -18.61 2.26
C GLN A 148 -9.61 -19.92 2.34
N ARG A 149 -9.52 -20.63 3.46
CA ARG A 149 -10.36 -21.82 3.71
C ARG A 149 -11.84 -21.48 3.75
N ARG A 150 -12.23 -20.33 4.32
CA ARG A 150 -13.62 -19.85 4.27
C ARG A 150 -14.07 -19.58 2.84
N TRP A 151 -13.25 -18.91 2.02
CA TRP A 151 -13.59 -18.70 0.60
C TRP A 151 -13.80 -20.01 -0.16
N LEU A 152 -12.92 -21.01 0.05
CA LEU A 152 -13.12 -22.34 -0.54
C LEU A 152 -14.40 -23.02 -0.06
N ALA A 153 -14.73 -22.89 1.23
CA ALA A 153 -15.97 -23.43 1.78
C ALA A 153 -17.22 -22.74 1.19
N GLU A 154 -17.18 -21.41 1.04
CA GLU A 154 -18.23 -20.63 0.40
C GLU A 154 -18.41 -21.04 -1.07
N LEU A 155 -17.34 -21.15 -1.86
CA LEU A 155 -17.41 -21.67 -3.23
C LEU A 155 -18.00 -23.10 -3.27
N SER A 156 -17.58 -23.96 -2.33
CA SER A 156 -18.07 -25.34 -2.24
C SER A 156 -19.54 -25.44 -1.84
N ALA A 157 -20.14 -24.39 -1.27
CA ALA A 157 -21.55 -24.33 -0.92
C ALA A 157 -22.44 -23.88 -2.09
N GLU A 158 -21.90 -23.11 -3.03
CA GLU A 158 -22.64 -22.55 -4.16
C GLU A 158 -22.72 -23.50 -5.36
N ARG A 159 -23.76 -23.36 -6.19
CA ARG A 159 -23.96 -24.14 -7.42
C ARG A 159 -24.55 -23.25 -8.52
N GLY A 160 -24.43 -23.70 -9.77
CA GLY A 160 -25.07 -23.01 -10.88
C GLY A 160 -24.50 -21.60 -11.10
N ALA A 161 -25.34 -20.67 -11.54
CA ALA A 161 -24.93 -19.27 -11.74
C ALA A 161 -24.38 -18.60 -10.46
N ALA A 162 -24.88 -18.97 -9.28
CA ALA A 162 -24.39 -18.42 -8.02
C ALA A 162 -22.93 -18.83 -7.74
N TYR A 163 -22.54 -20.04 -8.15
CA TYR A 163 -21.15 -20.49 -8.09
C TYR A 163 -20.26 -19.63 -9.00
N ASP A 164 -20.66 -19.48 -10.27
CA ASP A 164 -19.92 -18.72 -11.27
C ASP A 164 -19.71 -17.25 -10.84
N GLU A 165 -20.75 -16.60 -10.34
CA GLU A 165 -20.69 -15.23 -9.82
C GLU A 165 -19.75 -15.12 -8.61
N LYS A 166 -19.88 -16.04 -7.64
CA LYS A 166 -19.04 -16.05 -6.44
C LYS A 166 -17.57 -16.27 -6.79
N PHE A 167 -17.29 -17.22 -7.67
CA PHE A 167 -15.97 -17.56 -8.17
C PHE A 167 -15.29 -16.35 -8.81
N ALA A 168 -15.97 -15.71 -9.78
CA ALA A 168 -15.42 -14.55 -10.48
C ALA A 168 -15.10 -13.41 -9.51
N ASN A 169 -16.02 -13.10 -8.59
CA ASN A 169 -15.88 -11.94 -7.70
C ASN A 169 -14.85 -12.13 -6.58
N VAL A 170 -14.81 -13.30 -5.92
CA VAL A 170 -13.88 -13.53 -4.81
C VAL A 170 -12.43 -13.53 -5.28
N LEU A 171 -12.17 -14.18 -6.42
CA LEU A 171 -10.81 -14.25 -6.99
C LEU A 171 -10.39 -12.92 -7.58
N ARG A 172 -11.31 -12.22 -8.27
CA ARG A 172 -10.98 -10.90 -8.83
C ARG A 172 -10.62 -9.89 -7.73
N LEU A 173 -11.32 -9.93 -6.59
CA LEU A 173 -10.98 -9.14 -5.41
C LEU A 173 -9.61 -9.51 -4.84
N ALA A 174 -9.32 -10.81 -4.69
CA ALA A 174 -8.06 -11.31 -4.17
C ALA A 174 -6.87 -10.87 -5.06
N HIS A 175 -6.96 -11.08 -6.37
CA HIS A 175 -5.92 -10.67 -7.32
C HIS A 175 -5.70 -9.15 -7.33
N GLY A 176 -6.76 -8.34 -7.20
CA GLY A 176 -6.62 -6.88 -7.10
C GLY A 176 -5.76 -6.45 -5.91
N LYS A 177 -5.94 -7.10 -4.75
CA LYS A 177 -5.12 -6.84 -3.55
C LYS A 177 -3.67 -7.27 -3.74
N VAL A 178 -3.44 -8.45 -4.33
CA VAL A 178 -2.09 -8.97 -4.56
C VAL A 178 -1.34 -8.16 -5.62
N PHE A 179 -2.01 -7.70 -6.68
CA PHE A 179 -1.39 -6.92 -7.74
C PHE A 179 -0.76 -5.62 -7.24
N ALA A 180 -1.38 -4.97 -6.24
CA ALA A 180 -0.79 -3.80 -5.58
C ALA A 180 0.52 -4.13 -4.85
N VAL A 181 0.62 -5.30 -4.22
CA VAL A 181 1.85 -5.77 -3.56
C VAL A 181 2.92 -6.11 -4.60
N VAL A 182 2.55 -6.81 -5.67
CA VAL A 182 3.45 -7.12 -6.80
C VAL A 182 4.08 -5.83 -7.34
N ALA A 183 3.27 -4.80 -7.58
CA ALA A 183 3.76 -3.51 -8.05
C ALA A 183 4.76 -2.85 -7.07
N GLN A 184 4.47 -2.88 -5.77
CA GLN A 184 5.38 -2.35 -4.74
C GLN A 184 6.71 -3.09 -4.71
N VAL A 185 6.69 -4.42 -4.79
CA VAL A 185 7.89 -5.26 -4.80
C VAL A 185 8.70 -4.98 -6.07
N ARG A 186 8.08 -4.96 -7.25
CA ARG A 186 8.77 -4.65 -8.51
C ARG A 186 9.44 -3.27 -8.49
N ALA A 187 8.81 -2.30 -7.83
CA ALA A 187 9.35 -0.95 -7.71
C ALA A 187 10.54 -0.85 -6.75
N SER A 188 10.60 -1.70 -5.72
CA SER A 188 11.50 -1.46 -4.57
C SER A 188 12.48 -2.59 -4.26
N THR A 189 12.22 -3.82 -4.68
CA THR A 189 13.07 -4.97 -4.34
C THR A 189 14.47 -4.80 -4.87
N ARG A 190 15.47 -5.14 -4.05
CA ARG A 190 16.89 -5.16 -4.45
C ARG A 190 17.42 -6.58 -4.61
N ASN A 191 16.56 -7.58 -4.42
CA ASN A 191 16.92 -8.98 -4.51
C ASN A 191 16.56 -9.53 -5.91
N SER A 192 17.53 -10.12 -6.61
CA SER A 192 17.35 -10.56 -8.00
C SER A 192 16.39 -11.74 -8.15
N LEU A 193 16.35 -12.68 -7.21
CA LEU A 193 15.39 -13.79 -7.22
C LEU A 193 13.97 -13.29 -7.00
N VAL A 194 13.79 -12.36 -6.06
CA VAL A 194 12.48 -11.77 -5.77
C VAL A 194 12.00 -10.91 -6.95
N ARG A 195 12.92 -10.19 -7.61
CA ARG A 195 12.61 -9.45 -8.84
C ARG A 195 12.04 -10.38 -9.91
N ALA A 196 12.70 -11.51 -10.18
CA ALA A 196 12.24 -12.48 -11.17
C ALA A 196 10.87 -13.08 -10.79
N LEU A 197 10.68 -13.47 -9.53
CA LEU A 197 9.39 -13.97 -9.04
C LEU A 197 8.28 -12.91 -9.16
N ALA A 198 8.61 -11.64 -8.94
CA ALA A 198 7.65 -10.55 -9.07
C ALA A 198 7.26 -10.26 -10.53
N ASP A 199 8.16 -10.44 -11.49
CA ASP A 199 7.86 -10.36 -12.92
C ASP A 199 6.96 -11.53 -13.37
N ASP A 200 7.27 -12.75 -12.92
CA ASP A 200 6.43 -13.95 -13.11
C ASP A 200 5.02 -13.71 -12.55
N ALA A 201 4.93 -13.29 -11.28
CA ALA A 201 3.65 -13.03 -10.61
C ALA A 201 2.86 -11.90 -11.26
N ASN A 202 3.52 -10.83 -11.73
CA ASN A 202 2.85 -9.72 -12.41
C ASN A 202 2.15 -10.20 -13.70
N THR A 203 2.83 -11.05 -14.47
CA THR A 203 2.28 -11.61 -15.71
C THR A 203 1.08 -12.50 -15.42
N THR A 204 1.24 -13.43 -14.49
CA THR A 204 0.18 -14.38 -14.11
C THR A 204 -1.04 -13.69 -13.49
N VAL A 205 -0.85 -12.79 -12.53
CA VAL A 205 -1.97 -12.12 -11.85
C VAL A 205 -2.75 -11.22 -12.82
N LEU A 206 -2.06 -10.56 -13.75
CA LEU A 206 -2.74 -9.75 -14.77
C LEU A 206 -3.54 -10.61 -15.76
N ASP A 207 -3.02 -11.77 -16.13
CA ASP A 207 -3.76 -12.74 -16.94
C ASP A 207 -5.03 -13.22 -16.21
N HIS A 208 -4.89 -13.64 -14.95
CA HIS A 208 -6.03 -14.08 -14.12
C HIS A 208 -7.10 -13.00 -13.98
N ILE A 209 -6.70 -11.75 -13.74
CA ILE A 209 -7.62 -10.61 -13.71
C ILE A 209 -8.41 -10.52 -15.02
N LYS A 210 -7.73 -10.63 -16.17
CA LYS A 210 -8.39 -10.52 -17.48
C LYS A 210 -9.37 -11.65 -17.73
N VAL A 211 -9.00 -12.91 -17.47
CA VAL A 211 -9.91 -14.05 -17.70
C VAL A 211 -11.09 -14.04 -16.73
N LEU A 212 -10.90 -13.60 -15.48
CA LEU A 212 -11.99 -13.44 -14.53
C LEU A 212 -12.95 -12.31 -14.94
N GLU A 213 -12.43 -11.18 -15.42
CA GLU A 213 -13.27 -10.10 -15.97
C GLU A 213 -13.98 -10.52 -17.26
N ALA A 214 -13.33 -11.33 -18.10
CA ALA A 214 -13.91 -11.87 -19.33
C ALA A 214 -15.08 -12.84 -19.10
N THR A 215 -15.27 -13.36 -17.87
CA THR A 215 -16.50 -14.08 -17.51
C THR A 215 -17.76 -13.21 -17.65
N GLY A 216 -17.61 -11.89 -17.56
CA GLY A 216 -18.72 -10.94 -17.53
C GLY A 216 -19.49 -10.89 -16.20
N LEU A 217 -19.04 -11.65 -15.19
CA LEU A 217 -19.74 -11.82 -13.91
C LEU A 217 -19.17 -10.94 -12.78
N VAL A 218 -18.11 -10.18 -13.05
CA VAL A 218 -17.48 -9.31 -12.06
C VAL A 218 -18.37 -8.09 -11.73
N ASP A 219 -18.68 -7.93 -10.44
CA ASP A 219 -19.35 -6.77 -9.90
C ASP A 219 -18.34 -5.68 -9.49
N PHE A 220 -17.98 -4.83 -10.44
CA PHE A 220 -17.04 -3.72 -10.22
C PHE A 220 -17.51 -2.72 -9.15
N ASP A 221 -18.83 -2.49 -9.00
CA ASP A 221 -19.37 -1.56 -8.01
C ASP A 221 -19.21 -2.12 -6.59
N ARG A 222 -19.38 -3.44 -6.44
CA ARG A 222 -19.06 -4.13 -5.19
C ARG A 222 -17.56 -4.12 -4.91
N LEU A 223 -16.72 -4.43 -5.90
CA LEU A 223 -15.25 -4.39 -5.73
C LEU A 223 -14.77 -3.02 -5.26
N ALA A 224 -15.30 -1.94 -5.83
CA ALA A 224 -14.96 -0.57 -5.44
C ALA A 224 -15.33 -0.30 -3.97
N ARG A 225 -16.54 -0.68 -3.54
CA ARG A 225 -17.00 -0.54 -2.15
C ARG A 225 -16.14 -1.35 -1.18
N ASP A 226 -15.90 -2.62 -1.47
CA ASP A 226 -15.10 -3.52 -0.62
C ASP A 226 -13.66 -3.01 -0.46
N THR A 227 -13.08 -2.43 -1.52
CA THR A 227 -11.75 -1.82 -1.49
C THR A 227 -11.73 -0.57 -0.61
N ALA A 228 -12.74 0.30 -0.75
CA ALA A 228 -12.86 1.53 0.03
C ALA A 228 -13.02 1.29 1.54
N THR A 229 -13.68 0.18 1.93
CA THR A 229 -13.90 -0.17 3.34
C THR A 229 -12.74 -0.96 3.96
N SER A 230 -11.85 -1.54 3.15
CA SER A 230 -10.76 -2.41 3.63
C SER A 230 -9.40 -1.71 3.76
N GLY A 231 -9.23 -0.49 3.23
CA GLY A 231 -7.97 0.24 3.22
C GLY A 231 -7.76 1.18 4.42
N PRO A 232 -6.51 1.55 4.77
CA PRO A 232 -6.26 2.63 5.71
C PRO A 232 -6.87 3.93 5.16
N GLN A 233 -7.68 4.62 5.96
CA GLN A 233 -8.19 5.93 5.56
C GLN A 233 -7.02 6.90 5.38
N PRO A 234 -6.94 7.66 4.27
CA PRO A 234 -5.97 8.73 4.15
C PRO A 234 -6.12 9.70 5.32
N ALA A 235 -5.03 9.94 6.06
CA ALA A 235 -5.02 10.86 7.20
C ALA A 235 -5.37 12.31 6.82
N THR A 236 -5.30 12.64 5.53
CA THR A 236 -5.67 13.94 4.97
C THR A 236 -6.60 13.73 3.79
N ARG A 237 -7.80 14.32 3.86
CA ARG A 237 -8.61 14.57 2.67
C ARG A 237 -7.87 15.61 1.83
N SER A 238 -7.00 15.19 0.91
CA SER A 238 -6.66 16.07 -0.21
C SER A 238 -7.98 16.41 -0.91
N PRO A 239 -8.27 17.70 -1.19
CA PRO A 239 -9.43 18.02 -2.00
C PRO A 239 -9.29 17.24 -3.31
N ALA A 240 -10.33 16.48 -3.65
CA ALA A 240 -10.39 15.83 -4.95
C ALA A 240 -10.11 16.91 -6.02
N PRO A 241 -9.38 16.57 -7.10
CA PRO A 241 -9.33 17.44 -8.27
C PRO A 241 -10.75 17.91 -8.59
N PRO A 242 -10.98 19.19 -8.93
CA PRO A 242 -12.31 19.67 -9.27
C PRO A 242 -12.91 18.71 -10.29
N GLY A 243 -14.13 18.26 -10.04
CA GLY A 243 -14.87 17.43 -10.98
C GLY A 243 -14.99 18.13 -12.33
N PRO A 244 -15.45 17.44 -13.38
CA PRO A 244 -15.63 18.05 -14.69
C PRO A 244 -16.43 19.34 -14.54
N VAL A 245 -15.77 20.48 -14.75
CA VAL A 245 -16.42 21.79 -14.77
C VAL A 245 -16.98 21.99 -16.18
N ASP A 246 -18.17 22.56 -16.30
CA ASP A 246 -18.83 22.87 -17.59
C ASP A 246 -18.04 23.88 -18.46
N GLY A 247 -16.85 24.31 -18.01
CA GLY A 247 -15.88 25.07 -18.79
C GLY A 247 -14.59 24.27 -18.98
N SER A 248 -14.44 23.61 -20.13
CA SER A 248 -13.20 22.92 -20.50
C SER A 248 -11.99 23.84 -20.29
N PRO A 249 -10.94 23.41 -19.56
CA PRO A 249 -9.64 24.07 -19.67
C PRO A 249 -9.22 24.05 -21.16
N PRO A 250 -8.38 25.01 -21.63
CA PRO A 250 -7.91 24.98 -23.01
C PRO A 250 -7.33 23.60 -23.29
N ALA A 251 -7.88 22.94 -24.30
CA ALA A 251 -7.47 21.60 -24.67
C ALA A 251 -5.94 21.59 -24.78
N ALA A 252 -5.28 20.72 -24.02
CA ALA A 252 -3.88 20.43 -24.25
C ALA A 252 -3.73 20.14 -25.75
N ALA A 253 -2.75 20.77 -26.40
CA ALA A 253 -2.56 20.62 -27.83
C ALA A 253 -2.60 19.12 -28.18
N PRO A 254 -3.43 18.69 -29.16
CA PRO A 254 -3.54 17.29 -29.48
C PRO A 254 -2.19 16.81 -30.00
N VAL A 255 -1.43 16.17 -29.12
CA VAL A 255 -0.41 15.23 -29.55
C VAL A 255 -1.18 14.04 -30.09
N THR A 256 -0.96 13.70 -31.35
CA THR A 256 -1.41 12.42 -31.90
C THR A 256 -0.31 11.42 -31.55
N PRO A 257 -0.39 10.68 -30.42
CA PRO A 257 0.57 9.62 -30.19
C PRO A 257 0.39 8.60 -31.31
N THR A 258 1.47 8.31 -32.03
CA THR A 258 1.58 7.13 -32.87
C THR A 258 2.24 6.06 -32.01
N PRO A 259 1.50 5.28 -31.21
CA PRO A 259 2.12 4.29 -30.35
C PRO A 259 2.77 3.21 -31.22
N SER A 260 4.04 2.91 -30.95
CA SER A 260 4.74 1.79 -31.59
C SER A 260 4.28 0.42 -31.09
N PHE A 261 3.40 0.38 -30.08
CA PHE A 261 2.83 -0.83 -29.51
C PHE A 261 1.30 -0.70 -29.35
N THR A 262 0.57 -1.74 -29.74
CA THR A 262 -0.89 -1.79 -29.57
C THR A 262 -1.23 -2.30 -28.17
N LEU A 263 -2.02 -1.53 -27.42
CA LEU A 263 -2.61 -2.01 -26.18
C LEU A 263 -3.90 -2.79 -26.47
N PRO A 264 -4.17 -3.91 -25.77
CA PRO A 264 -5.46 -4.59 -25.87
C PRO A 264 -6.59 -3.66 -25.40
N PRO A 265 -7.81 -3.79 -25.98
CA PRO A 265 -8.95 -2.98 -25.56
C PRO A 265 -9.29 -3.24 -24.09
N ALA A 266 -9.73 -2.21 -23.38
CA ALA A 266 -10.17 -2.34 -22.00
C ALA A 266 -11.44 -3.21 -21.92
N VAL A 267 -11.46 -4.16 -20.97
CA VAL A 267 -12.65 -4.97 -20.72
C VAL A 267 -13.76 -4.05 -20.21
N SER A 268 -14.87 -4.01 -20.95
CA SER A 268 -16.03 -3.17 -20.63
C SER A 268 -17.22 -4.09 -20.36
N ARG A 269 -18.06 -3.77 -19.37
CA ARG A 269 -19.31 -4.51 -19.12
C ARG A 269 -20.14 -4.59 -20.42
N PRO A 270 -20.74 -5.74 -20.75
CA PRO A 270 -21.78 -5.78 -21.77
C PRO A 270 -22.88 -4.77 -21.41
N ARG A 271 -23.33 -3.97 -22.38
CA ARG A 271 -24.46 -3.03 -22.17
C ARG A 271 -25.68 -3.82 -21.69
N PRO A 272 -26.45 -3.35 -20.69
CA PRO A 272 -27.74 -3.95 -20.37
C PRO A 272 -28.59 -4.03 -21.64
N ARG A 273 -29.14 -5.21 -21.94
CA ARG A 273 -30.12 -5.31 -23.03
C ARG A 273 -31.38 -4.53 -22.63
N PRO A 274 -31.99 -3.77 -23.55
CA PRO A 274 -33.22 -3.03 -23.30
C PRO A 274 -34.40 -3.97 -22.98
#